data_AF-I0K6R5-F1
#
_entry.id   AF-I0K6R5-F1
#
_cell.length_a   1.000
_cell.length_b   1.000
_cell.length_c   1.000
_cell.angle_alpha   90.00
_cell.angle_beta   90.00
_cell.angle_gamma   90.00
#
_symmetry.space_group_name_H-M   'P 1'
#
loop_
_entity.id
_entity.type
_entity.pdbx_description
1 polymer ?
#
loop_
_entity_poly.entity_id
_entity_poly.type
_entity_poly.pdbx_seq_one_letter_code
_entity_poly.pdbx_strand_id
1 'polypeptide(L)'
;MNEHNMSNLSRINTYTCPSNHVLVTRDIDSGVTPMFKKCPTCGADARSGFYNNELQRLTPTHEWYKPAYPERYAHPGLREHCMKGGLAFRAIGEPDETEAMKPLRADGHRVNTFSDSVMSRLTNRNRFQK
;
A
#
# COMPACT_ATOMS: atom_id res chain seq x y z
N MET A 1 -37.52 2.15 -13.14
CA MET A 1 -36.12 2.61 -13.10
C MET A 1 -35.42 1.69 -12.12
N ASN A 2 -34.66 0.70 -12.61
CA ASN A 2 -34.14 -0.36 -11.75
C ASN A 2 -32.87 0.08 -11.02
N GLU A 3 -32.88 -0.23 -9.72
CA GLU A 3 -31.92 0.10 -8.68
C GLU A 3 -30.62 -0.73 -8.78
N HIS A 4 -29.59 -0.21 -8.13
CA HIS A 4 -28.36 -0.89 -7.69
C HIS A 4 -27.34 -1.32 -8.76
N ASN A 5 -26.75 -0.32 -9.43
CA ASN A 5 -25.32 -0.40 -9.77
C ASN A 5 -24.53 0.49 -8.79
N MET A 6 -24.64 0.21 -7.49
CA MET A 6 -23.69 0.75 -6.50
C MET A 6 -22.38 0.02 -6.72
N SER A 7 -21.59 0.55 -7.65
CA SER A 7 -20.19 0.21 -7.83
C SER A 7 -19.52 0.09 -6.45
N ASN A 8 -18.76 -0.98 -6.19
CA ASN A 8 -17.96 -1.17 -4.96
C ASN A 8 -16.92 -0.05 -4.68
N LEU A 9 -16.97 1.03 -5.45
CA LEU A 9 -16.18 2.23 -5.33
C LEU A 9 -16.58 2.97 -4.05
N SER A 10 -15.57 3.40 -3.29
CA SER A 10 -15.65 4.17 -2.05
C SER A 10 -16.14 3.42 -0.80
N ARG A 11 -16.06 2.09 -0.75
CA ARG A 11 -16.30 1.36 0.50
C ARG A 11 -15.16 1.61 1.49
N ILE A 12 -15.50 1.96 2.72
CA ILE A 12 -14.54 2.21 3.80
C ILE A 12 -14.35 0.94 4.62
N ASN A 13 -13.10 0.66 4.96
CA ASN A 13 -12.70 -0.41 5.87
C ASN A 13 -11.75 0.13 6.94
N THR A 14 -11.60 -0.63 8.01
CA THR A 14 -10.60 -0.38 9.04
C THR A 14 -9.71 -1.60 9.23
N TYR A 15 -8.46 -1.35 9.59
CA TYR A 15 -7.53 -2.37 10.05
C TYR A 15 -7.09 -2.02 11.46
N THR A 16 -7.45 -2.88 12.41
CA THR A 16 -7.15 -2.67 13.84
C THR A 16 -6.14 -3.71 14.31
N CYS A 17 -5.05 -3.26 14.94
CA CYS A 17 -4.04 -4.14 15.53
C CYS A 17 -4.28 -4.36 17.04
N PRO A 18 -3.59 -5.33 17.70
CA PRO A 18 -3.73 -5.57 19.13
C PRO A 18 -3.38 -4.37 20.02
N SER A 19 -2.52 -3.46 19.55
CA SER A 19 -2.19 -2.19 20.22
C SER A 19 -3.23 -1.07 20.01
N ASN A 20 -4.41 -1.37 19.46
CA ASN A 20 -5.50 -0.43 19.18
C ASN A 20 -5.18 0.72 18.19
N HIS A 21 -4.10 0.63 17.39
CA HIS A 21 -3.94 1.53 16.26
C HIS A 21 -4.97 1.17 15.18
N VAL A 22 -5.65 2.19 14.65
CA VAL A 22 -6.68 2.06 13.62
C VAL A 22 -6.18 2.70 12.33
N LEU A 23 -6.13 1.91 11.27
CA LEU A 23 -5.88 2.38 9.91
C LEU A 23 -7.21 2.40 9.15
N VAL A 24 -7.62 3.56 8.64
CA VAL A 24 -8.85 3.73 7.87
C VAL A 24 -8.52 3.77 6.37
N THR A 25 -9.15 2.89 5.59
CA THR A 25 -8.89 2.74 4.16
C THR A 25 -10.15 2.87 3.35
N ARG A 26 -10.05 3.33 2.09
CA ARG A 26 -11.14 3.27 1.12
C ARG A 26 -10.75 2.49 -0.14
N ASP A 27 -11.70 1.81 -0.76
CA ASP A 27 -11.51 1.21 -2.07
C ASP A 27 -11.76 2.26 -3.15
N ILE A 28 -10.78 2.59 -4.00
CA ILE A 28 -11.00 3.49 -5.15
C ILE A 28 -11.18 2.73 -6.46
N ASP A 29 -10.84 1.43 -6.48
CA ASP A 29 -11.02 0.51 -7.60
C ASP A 29 -11.70 -0.78 -7.13
N SER A 30 -12.32 -1.51 -8.06
CA SER A 30 -12.85 -2.85 -7.77
C SER A 30 -11.73 -3.89 -7.72
N GLY A 31 -11.70 -4.72 -6.67
CA GLY A 31 -10.76 -5.83 -6.57
C GLY A 31 -10.79 -6.51 -5.20
N VAL A 32 -9.75 -7.28 -4.90
CA VAL A 32 -9.61 -7.99 -3.62
C VAL A 32 -8.65 -7.26 -2.69
N THR A 33 -9.11 -6.91 -1.50
CA THR A 33 -8.27 -6.40 -0.39
C THR A 33 -7.90 -7.53 0.57
N PRO A 34 -6.70 -7.50 1.17
CA PRO A 34 -6.30 -8.53 2.12
C PRO A 34 -7.09 -8.46 3.44
N MET A 35 -7.35 -9.62 4.06
CA MET A 35 -7.99 -9.69 5.38
C MET A 35 -7.08 -9.20 6.52
N PHE A 36 -5.76 -9.32 6.34
CA PHE A 36 -4.74 -8.92 7.30
C PHE A 36 -3.71 -8.00 6.64
N LYS A 37 -3.22 -7.01 7.37
CA LYS A 37 -2.13 -6.12 6.93
C LYS A 37 -1.25 -5.78 8.12
N LYS A 38 0.04 -5.50 7.87
CA LYS A 38 0.92 -4.96 8.91
C LYS A 38 0.48 -3.55 9.31
N CYS A 39 0.34 -3.32 10.62
CA CYS A 39 0.08 -2.02 11.19
C CYS A 39 1.25 -1.07 10.86
N PRO A 40 1.00 0.11 10.27
CA PRO A 40 2.07 1.05 9.93
C PRO A 40 2.75 1.65 11.18
N THR A 41 2.08 1.64 12.33
CA THR A 41 2.61 2.23 13.58
C THR A 41 3.46 1.26 14.39
N CYS A 42 3.00 0.02 14.58
CA CYS A 42 3.69 -0.96 15.46
C CYS A 42 4.12 -2.26 14.77
N GLY A 43 3.82 -2.45 13.49
CA GLY A 43 4.23 -3.65 12.72
C GLY A 43 3.47 -4.93 13.07
N ALA A 44 2.60 -4.94 14.09
CA ALA A 44 1.73 -6.08 14.40
C ALA A 44 0.71 -6.33 13.28
N ASP A 45 0.15 -7.55 13.22
CA ASP A 45 -0.92 -7.85 12.27
C ASP A 45 -2.20 -7.12 12.68
N ALA A 46 -2.72 -6.32 11.76
CA ALA A 46 -3.98 -5.62 11.86
C ALA A 46 -5.04 -6.38 11.05
N ARG A 47 -6.24 -6.51 11.63
CA ARG A 47 -7.35 -7.27 11.04
C ARG A 47 -8.41 -6.33 10.47
N SER A 48 -8.95 -6.71 9.31
CA SER A 48 -10.07 -6.04 8.66
C SER A 48 -11.33 -5.95 9.54
N GLY A 49 -11.99 -4.80 9.53
CA GLY A 49 -13.30 -4.54 10.11
C GLY A 49 -14.49 -4.93 9.21
N PHE A 50 -14.20 -5.53 8.05
CA PHE A 50 -15.18 -6.10 7.11
C PHE A 50 -16.24 -5.12 6.56
N TYR A 51 -15.84 -3.89 6.22
CA TYR A 51 -16.70 -2.95 5.47
C TYR A 51 -18.09 -2.69 6.08
N ASN A 52 -18.22 -2.73 7.41
CA ASN A 52 -19.52 -2.53 8.04
C ASN A 52 -20.02 -1.08 7.89
N ASN A 53 -21.32 -0.87 8.09
CA ASN A 53 -21.98 0.42 7.86
C ASN A 53 -21.48 1.54 8.79
N GLU A 54 -21.01 1.20 9.99
CA GLU A 54 -20.51 2.19 10.96
C GLU A 54 -19.18 2.81 10.49
N LEU A 55 -18.36 2.04 9.76
CA LEU A 55 -17.09 2.51 9.21
C LEU A 55 -17.26 3.55 8.10
N GLN A 56 -18.42 3.58 7.43
CA GLN A 56 -18.64 4.44 6.26
C GLN A 56 -18.67 5.94 6.60
N ARG A 57 -18.63 6.29 7.89
CA ARG A 57 -18.54 7.68 8.38
C ARG A 57 -17.11 8.11 8.73
N LEU A 58 -16.14 7.19 8.70
CA LEU A 58 -14.76 7.48 9.04
C LEU A 58 -14.05 8.21 7.90
N THR A 59 -13.08 9.04 8.23
CA THR A 59 -12.23 9.68 7.22
C THR A 59 -11.07 8.74 6.87
N PRO A 60 -10.99 8.23 5.63
CA PRO A 60 -9.89 7.37 5.23
C PRO A 60 -8.59 8.17 5.12
N THR A 61 -7.47 7.53 5.45
CA THR A 61 -6.12 8.08 5.27
C THR A 61 -5.35 7.39 4.16
N HIS A 62 -5.82 6.21 3.76
CA HIS A 62 -5.20 5.38 2.75
C HIS A 62 -6.25 4.83 1.79
N GLU A 63 -5.79 4.36 0.63
CA GLU A 63 -6.66 3.81 -0.39
C GLU A 63 -6.11 2.52 -1.00
N TRP A 64 -7.05 1.67 -1.39
CA TRP A 64 -6.82 0.46 -2.18
C TRP A 64 -7.10 0.76 -3.64
N TYR A 65 -6.11 0.51 -4.49
CA TYR A 65 -6.16 0.88 -5.90
C TYR A 65 -5.64 -0.24 -6.79
N LYS A 66 -6.04 -0.24 -8.06
CA LYS A 66 -5.53 -1.17 -9.05
C LYS A 66 -4.27 -0.57 -9.69
N PRO A 67 -3.09 -1.18 -9.49
CA PRO A 67 -1.86 -0.71 -10.13
C PRO A 67 -1.95 -0.84 -11.66
N ALA A 68 -1.40 0.14 -12.38
CA ALA A 68 -1.32 0.12 -13.83
C ALA A 68 -0.38 -0.99 -14.34
N TYR A 69 0.72 -1.22 -13.62
CA TYR A 69 1.77 -2.18 -14.00
C TYR A 69 2.12 -3.11 -12.83
N PRO A 70 1.20 -4.00 -12.39
CA PRO A 70 1.41 -4.87 -11.23
C PRO A 70 2.66 -5.75 -11.33
N GLU A 71 3.08 -6.12 -12.54
CA GLU A 71 4.29 -6.90 -12.80
C GLU A 71 5.57 -6.21 -12.34
N ARG A 72 5.57 -4.87 -12.18
CA ARG A 72 6.73 -4.09 -11.74
C ARG A 72 7.01 -4.20 -10.25
N TYR A 73 6.07 -4.73 -9.46
CA TYR A 73 6.29 -4.94 -8.03
C TYR A 73 7.50 -5.83 -7.76
N ALA A 74 8.42 -5.30 -6.95
CA ALA A 74 9.59 -6.04 -6.50
C ALA A 74 9.23 -7.16 -5.53
N HIS A 75 8.21 -6.94 -4.68
CA HIS A 75 7.76 -7.93 -3.72
C HIS A 75 6.91 -9.01 -4.41
N PRO A 76 7.37 -10.27 -4.50
CA PRO A 76 6.73 -11.30 -5.33
C PRO A 76 5.29 -11.60 -4.91
N GLY A 77 5.00 -11.61 -3.60
CA GLY A 77 3.65 -11.85 -3.11
C GLY A 77 2.67 -10.70 -3.42
N LEU A 78 3.16 -9.46 -3.46
CA LEU A 78 2.32 -8.31 -3.82
C LEU A 78 2.07 -8.29 -5.33
N ARG A 79 3.12 -8.56 -6.12
CA ARG A 79 3.02 -8.76 -7.56
C ARG A 79 1.97 -9.80 -7.92
N GLU A 80 2.08 -11.00 -7.35
CA GLU A 80 1.14 -12.10 -7.60
C GLU A 80 -0.28 -11.74 -7.15
N HIS A 81 -0.45 -11.12 -5.98
CA HIS A 81 -1.73 -10.66 -5.48
C HIS A 81 -2.40 -9.71 -6.49
N CYS A 82 -1.70 -8.67 -6.92
CA CYS A 82 -2.24 -7.69 -7.87
C CYS A 82 -2.50 -8.29 -9.26
N MET A 83 -1.63 -9.17 -9.74
CA MET A 83 -1.84 -9.90 -11.00
C MET A 83 -3.09 -10.79 -10.97
N LYS A 84 -3.52 -11.26 -9.79
CA LYS A 84 -4.73 -12.07 -9.59
C LYS A 84 -5.99 -11.24 -9.26
N GLY A 85 -5.95 -9.93 -9.48
CA GLY A 85 -7.09 -9.02 -9.22
C GLY A 85 -7.12 -8.43 -7.80
N GLY A 86 -6.01 -8.55 -7.06
CA GLY A 86 -5.79 -7.86 -5.80
C GLY A 86 -5.50 -6.38 -5.96
N LEU A 87 -5.77 -5.61 -4.90
CA LEU A 87 -5.52 -4.16 -4.85
C LEU A 87 -4.21 -3.85 -4.11
N ALA A 88 -3.52 -2.82 -4.59
CA ALA A 88 -2.36 -2.23 -3.94
C ALA A 88 -2.77 -1.15 -2.94
N PHE A 89 -1.86 -0.79 -2.03
CA PHE A 89 -2.13 0.10 -0.89
C PHE A 89 -1.25 1.34 -0.95
N ARG A 90 -1.84 2.52 -0.82
CA ARG A 90 -1.09 3.79 -0.73
C ARG A 90 -1.75 4.80 0.21
N ALA A 91 -1.01 5.81 0.63
CA ALA A 91 -1.61 6.97 1.28
C ALA A 91 -2.43 7.77 0.26
N ILE A 92 -3.51 8.43 0.70
CA ILE A 92 -4.34 9.24 -0.20
C ILE A 92 -3.51 10.37 -0.79
N GLY A 93 -3.55 10.49 -2.12
CA GLY A 93 -2.84 11.53 -2.87
C GLY A 93 -1.46 11.10 -3.36
N GLU A 94 -0.94 9.96 -2.91
CA GLU A 94 0.29 9.39 -3.48
C GLU A 94 0.02 8.84 -4.89
N PRO A 95 0.99 8.96 -5.81
CA PRO A 95 0.86 8.40 -7.16
C PRO A 95 0.84 6.87 -7.14
N ASP A 96 0.48 6.26 -8.27
CA ASP A 96 0.73 4.83 -8.46
C ASP A 96 2.24 4.60 -8.51
N GLU A 97 2.77 3.88 -7.53
CA GLU A 97 4.20 3.58 -7.45
C GLU A 97 4.71 2.83 -8.68
N THR A 98 3.86 2.04 -9.34
CA THR A 98 4.25 1.26 -10.52
C THR A 98 4.41 2.11 -11.78
N GLU A 99 3.78 3.28 -11.85
CA GLU A 99 3.97 4.23 -12.96
C GLU A 99 5.37 4.85 -12.94
N ALA A 100 5.89 5.15 -11.74
CA ALA A 100 7.22 5.70 -11.55
C ALA A 100 8.35 4.65 -11.62
N MET A 101 8.03 3.36 -11.44
CA MET A 101 9.01 2.29 -11.53
C MET A 101 9.43 2.05 -12.98
N LYS A 102 10.76 2.04 -13.23
CA LYS A 102 11.32 1.57 -14.51
C LYS A 102 10.85 0.13 -14.77
N PRO A 103 10.52 -0.24 -16.03
CA PRO A 103 10.16 -1.60 -16.34
C PRO A 103 11.28 -2.56 -15.90
N LEU A 104 10.89 -3.67 -15.26
CA LEU A 104 11.81 -4.78 -15.04
C LEU A 104 12.29 -5.23 -16.42
N ARG A 105 13.60 -5.27 -16.63
CA ARG A 105 14.15 -5.83 -17.87
C ARG A 105 13.70 -7.29 -17.99
N ALA A 106 13.53 -7.75 -19.24
CA ALA A 106 13.08 -9.11 -19.56
C ALA A 106 14.00 -10.23 -19.02
N ASP A 107 15.20 -9.87 -18.54
CA ASP A 107 16.18 -10.77 -17.92
C ASP A 107 16.03 -10.93 -16.39
N GLY A 108 15.04 -10.27 -15.77
CA GLY A 108 14.79 -10.38 -14.33
C GLY A 108 15.86 -9.73 -13.45
N HIS A 109 16.82 -9.00 -14.02
CA HIS A 109 17.84 -8.28 -13.26
C HIS A 109 17.43 -6.83 -13.00
N ARG A 110 17.43 -6.44 -11.72
CA ARG A 110 17.24 -5.04 -11.30
C ARG A 110 18.42 -4.22 -11.82
N VAL A 111 18.11 -3.16 -12.58
CA VAL A 111 19.13 -2.16 -12.94
C VAL A 111 19.44 -1.35 -11.69
N ASN A 112 20.57 -1.64 -11.05
CA ASN A 112 21.10 -0.77 -10.00
C ASN A 112 21.62 0.51 -10.68
N THR A 113 20.78 1.54 -10.76
CA THR A 113 21.21 2.89 -11.15
C THR A 113 20.78 3.87 -10.08
N PHE A 114 21.34 3.70 -8.89
CA PHE A 114 21.66 4.83 -8.05
C PHE A 114 23.18 4.90 -7.95
N SER A 115 23.71 5.95 -8.56
CA SER A 115 25.09 6.40 -8.47
C SER A 115 25.62 6.37 -7.04
N ASP A 116 26.72 5.66 -6.83
CA ASP A 116 27.63 5.73 -5.69
C ASP A 116 28.31 7.12 -5.56
N SER A 117 27.56 8.22 -5.48
CA SER A 117 28.19 9.55 -5.50
C SER A 117 27.62 10.61 -4.54
N VAL A 118 26.48 10.40 -3.87
CA VAL A 118 25.99 11.41 -2.92
C VAL A 118 25.27 10.76 -1.74
N MET A 119 26.02 10.24 -0.76
CA MET A 119 25.71 10.23 0.68
C MET A 119 26.86 9.60 1.49
N SER A 120 28.11 10.06 1.29
CA SER A 120 29.21 9.80 2.25
C SER A 120 29.46 10.99 3.19
N ARG A 121 28.51 11.91 3.32
CA ARG A 121 28.59 13.03 4.24
C ARG A 121 27.30 13.14 5.02
N LEU A 122 27.12 12.28 6.04
CA LEU A 122 26.28 12.55 7.22
C LEU A 122 26.32 11.42 8.27
N THR A 123 27.46 10.76 8.48
CA THR A 123 27.67 9.91 9.67
C THR A 123 29.13 9.96 10.15
N ASN A 124 29.63 11.16 10.46
CA ASN A 124 30.74 11.25 11.43
C ASN A 124 30.80 12.61 12.12
N ARG A 125 29.92 12.82 13.09
CA ARG A 125 30.07 13.82 14.17
C ARG A 125 29.08 13.49 15.26
N ASN A 126 29.45 12.55 16.14
CA ASN A 126 29.20 12.57 17.59
C ASN A 126 29.44 11.19 18.21
N ARG A 127 30.65 11.03 18.79
CA ARG A 127 31.10 10.08 19.82
C ARG A 127 32.61 10.29 19.91
N PHE A 128 33.25 10.73 20.98
CA PHE A 128 32.93 10.75 22.40
C PHE A 128 33.67 11.89 23.08
N GLN A 129 33.06 12.40 24.15
CA GLN A 129 33.75 13.00 25.29
C GLN A 129 34.76 12.00 25.89
N LYS A 130 35.99 12.46 26.13
CA LYS A 130 36.69 12.33 27.40
C LYS A 130 37.86 13.30 27.45
#